data_AF-A0AAF0DDW6-F1
#
_entry.id   AF-A0AAF0DDW6-F1
#
_cell.length_a   1.000
_cell.length_b   1.000
_cell.length_c   1.000
_cell.angle_alpha   90.00
_cell.angle_beta   90.00
_cell.angle_gamma   90.00
#
_symmetry.space_group_name_H-M   'P 1'
#
loop_
_entity.id
_entity.type
_entity.pdbx_description
1 polymer ?
#
loop_
_entity_poly.entity_id
_entity_poly.type
_entity_poly.pdbx_seq_one_letter_code
_entity_poly.pdbx_strand_id
1 'polypeptide(L)'
;MVVYSFYIFDRHTECIYKRRWLPRQTSVHSKTSRPASDSVALSNGISKSAPKGHLSAEDDAKLIFGTVFSLRNMVRKLGGDDDK
;
A
#
# COMPACT_ATOMS: atom_id res chain seq x y z
N MET A 1 -4.27 -19.29 14.64
CA MET A 1 -3.53 -18.17 14.02
C MET A 1 -4.18 -16.86 14.48
N VAL A 2 -3.40 -15.84 14.85
CA VAL A 2 -3.92 -14.56 15.34
C VAL A 2 -4.20 -13.62 14.16
N VAL A 3 -5.32 -12.87 14.21
CA VAL A 3 -5.67 -11.87 13.20
C VAL A 3 -5.22 -10.48 13.68
N TYR A 4 -4.27 -9.87 12.97
CA TYR A 4 -3.73 -8.54 13.31
C TYR A 4 -4.59 -7.40 12.75
N SER A 5 -5.08 -7.60 11.54
CA SER A 5 -5.88 -6.64 10.78
C SER A 5 -6.78 -7.38 9.79
N PHE A 6 -7.91 -6.76 9.47
CA PHE A 6 -8.93 -7.31 8.57
C PHE A 6 -9.46 -6.21 7.68
N TYR A 7 -9.43 -6.45 6.38
CA TYR A 7 -9.81 -5.51 5.33
C TYR A 7 -10.84 -6.16 4.42
N ILE A 8 -11.88 -5.42 4.07
CA ILE A 8 -12.81 -5.80 2.99
C ILE A 8 -12.66 -4.78 1.88
N PHE A 9 -12.43 -5.28 0.67
CA PHE A 9 -12.40 -4.49 -0.55
C PHE A 9 -13.58 -4.89 -1.43
N ASP A 10 -14.23 -3.89 -2.02
CA ASP A 10 -15.28 -4.12 -3.01
C ASP A 10 -14.67 -4.28 -4.43
N ARG A 11 -15.50 -4.69 -5.40
CA ARG A 11 -15.15 -4.83 -6.83
C ARG A 11 -14.61 -3.54 -7.45
N HIS A 12 -14.95 -2.38 -6.89
CA HIS A 12 -14.50 -1.07 -7.35
C HIS A 12 -13.12 -0.65 -6.81
N THR A 13 -12.39 -1.57 -6.16
CA THR A 13 -11.06 -1.34 -5.55
C THR A 13 -11.09 -0.44 -4.30
N GLU A 14 -12.29 -0.23 -3.74
CA GLU A 14 -12.50 0.59 -2.56
C GLU A 14 -12.43 -0.25 -1.29
N CYS A 15 -11.76 0.26 -0.25
CA CYS A 15 -11.73 -0.35 1.07
C CYS A 15 -12.99 0.05 1.85
N ILE A 16 -13.96 -0.85 1.93
CA ILE A 16 -15.26 -0.61 2.56
C ILE A 16 -15.30 -0.97 4.04
N TYR A 17 -14.31 -1.75 4.52
CA TYR A 17 -14.15 -2.05 5.94
C TYR A 17 -12.68 -2.23 6.30
N LYS A 18 -12.27 -1.65 7.41
CA LYS A 18 -10.94 -1.84 8.01
C LYS A 18 -11.07 -2.01 9.52
N ARG A 19 -10.52 -3.10 10.04
CA ARG A 19 -10.40 -3.36 11.48
C ARG A 19 -8.96 -3.73 11.80
N ARG A 20 -8.41 -3.09 12.83
CA ARG A 20 -7.09 -3.40 13.36
C ARG A 20 -7.23 -3.68 14.85
N TRP A 21 -6.61 -4.77 15.30
CA TRP A 21 -6.66 -5.18 16.71
C TRP A 21 -5.43 -4.74 17.51
N LEU A 22 -4.28 -4.51 16.86
CA LEU A 22 -3.07 -4.02 17.52
C LEU A 22 -2.76 -2.54 17.22
N PRO A 23 -2.10 -1.82 18.15
CA PRO A 23 -1.57 -0.50 17.88
C PRO A 23 -0.64 -0.54 16.68
N ARG A 24 -0.65 0.54 15.91
CA ARG A 24 0.19 0.60 14.74
C ARG A 24 1.66 0.61 15.15
N GLN A 25 2.42 -0.37 14.68
CA GLN A 25 3.87 -0.37 14.84
C GLN A 25 4.45 0.81 14.08
N THR A 26 5.02 1.77 14.81
CA THR A 26 5.80 2.85 14.23
C THR A 26 7.07 2.24 13.66
N SER A 27 7.06 1.84 12.39
CA SER A 27 8.28 1.48 11.71
C SER A 27 9.13 2.75 11.59
N VAL A 28 10.07 2.91 12.51
CA VAL A 28 11.16 3.88 12.42
C VAL A 28 12.05 3.38 11.27
N HIS A 29 11.62 3.61 10.04
CA HIS A 29 12.41 3.21 8.88
C HIS A 29 13.54 4.22 8.74
N SER A 30 14.72 3.81 9.23
CA SER A 30 16.00 4.44 8.95
C SER A 30 16.17 4.58 7.44
N LYS A 31 15.87 5.79 6.98
CA LYS A 31 16.33 6.43 5.75
C LYS A 31 17.68 5.85 5.27
N THR A 32 17.62 4.88 4.37
CA THR A 32 18.69 4.57 3.43
C THR A 32 18.24 4.99 2.03
N SER A 33 19.10 5.78 1.41
CA SER A 33 18.98 6.55 0.18
C SER A 33 18.62 5.70 -1.05
N ARG A 34 17.60 6.12 -1.80
CA ARG A 34 17.41 5.76 -3.22
C ARG A 34 18.06 6.82 -4.11
N PRO A 35 18.71 6.45 -5.24
CA PRO A 35 19.18 7.42 -6.23
C PRO A 35 18.00 7.99 -7.01
N ALA A 36 18.05 9.29 -7.28
CA ALA A 36 17.06 10.02 -8.07
C ALA A 36 17.25 9.75 -9.56
N SER A 37 16.17 9.40 -10.26
CA SER A 37 16.07 9.62 -11.71
C SER A 37 15.18 10.83 -11.91
N ASP A 38 15.76 11.86 -12.52
CA ASP A 38 15.18 13.16 -12.76
C ASP A 38 13.91 13.07 -13.62
N SER A 39 12.83 13.63 -13.09
CA SER A 39 11.73 14.16 -13.90
C SER A 39 11.47 15.57 -13.39
N VAL A 40 11.84 16.54 -14.23
CA VAL A 40 11.80 17.97 -13.93
C VAL A 40 10.34 18.42 -13.78
N ALA A 41 10.11 19.20 -12.73
CA ALA A 41 8.83 19.68 -12.25
C ALA A 41 8.15 20.71 -13.16
N LEU A 42 6.81 20.80 -13.08
CA LEU A 42 6.11 22.08 -13.19
C LEU A 42 5.29 22.30 -11.91
N SER A 43 5.66 23.35 -11.20
CA SER A 43 5.17 23.83 -9.92
C SER A 43 3.91 24.69 -10.06
N ASN A 44 2.94 24.51 -9.15
CA ASN A 44 2.22 25.67 -8.61
C ASN A 44 1.52 25.36 -7.28
N GLY A 45 1.82 26.16 -6.24
CA GLY A 45 0.97 26.30 -5.04
C GLY A 45 1.46 25.60 -3.77
N ILE A 46 2.31 26.30 -3.00
CA ILE A 46 2.87 25.88 -1.72
C ILE A 46 1.78 25.56 -0.67
N SER A 47 1.82 24.36 -0.10
CA SER A 47 1.46 24.12 1.29
C SER A 47 2.50 23.18 1.88
N LYS A 48 3.49 23.84 2.51
CA LYS A 48 4.39 23.38 3.56
C LYS A 48 4.55 21.86 3.70
N SER A 49 5.70 21.42 3.20
CA SER A 49 6.47 20.30 3.71
C SER A 49 6.29 20.10 5.23
N ALA A 50 5.55 19.06 5.60
CA ALA A 50 5.58 18.43 6.91
C ALA A 50 5.88 16.93 6.67
N PRO A 51 6.54 16.26 7.62
CA PRO A 51 7.49 15.19 7.36
C PRO A 51 6.82 13.98 6.70
N LYS A 52 7.59 13.18 5.95
CA LYS A 52 7.22 11.82 5.49
C LYS A 52 7.06 10.89 6.70
N GLY A 53 6.12 11.23 7.58
CA GLY A 53 5.61 10.41 8.65
C GLY A 53 4.47 9.62 8.06
N HIS A 54 4.53 8.31 8.28
CA HIS A 54 3.34 7.53 8.54
C HIS A 54 2.24 7.59 7.44
N LEU A 55 2.27 6.65 6.48
CA LEU A 55 1.21 6.48 5.49
C LEU A 55 -0.17 6.46 6.16
N SER A 56 -1.13 7.18 5.59
CA SER A 56 -2.48 7.21 6.14
C SER A 56 -3.09 5.80 6.10
N ALA A 57 -4.09 5.55 6.94
CA ALA A 57 -4.79 4.27 6.92
C ALA A 57 -5.44 3.96 5.55
N GLU A 58 -5.75 5.01 4.79
CA GLU A 58 -6.28 4.97 3.43
C GLU A 58 -5.18 4.61 2.42
N ASP A 59 -3.97 5.15 2.59
CA ASP A 59 -2.83 4.81 1.73
C ASP A 59 -2.36 3.37 1.96
N ASP A 60 -2.39 2.89 3.21
CA ASP A 60 -2.15 1.48 3.52
C ASP A 60 -3.16 0.57 2.80
N ALA A 61 -4.44 0.94 2.80
CA ALA A 61 -5.48 0.14 2.17
C ALA A 61 -5.26 0.05 0.65
N LYS A 62 -4.90 1.16 0.00
CA LYS A 62 -4.54 1.18 -1.43
C LYS A 62 -3.30 0.33 -1.71
N LEU A 63 -2.28 0.42 -0.85
CA LEU A 63 -1.06 -0.39 -0.97
C LEU A 63 -1.38 -1.88 -0.84
N ILE A 64 -2.13 -2.29 0.18
CA ILE A 64 -2.54 -3.67 0.41
C ILE A 64 -3.33 -4.20 -0.79
N PHE A 65 -4.30 -3.42 -1.29
CA PHE A 65 -5.07 -3.81 -2.48
C PHE A 65 -4.15 -4.05 -3.68
N GLY A 66 -3.24 -3.11 -3.96
CA GLY A 66 -2.28 -3.22 -5.06
C GLY A 66 -1.38 -4.45 -4.92
N THR A 67 -0.90 -4.74 -3.71
CA THR A 67 -0.09 -5.94 -3.44
C THR A 67 -0.85 -7.22 -3.70
N VAL A 68 -2.07 -7.37 -3.15
CA VAL A 68 -2.89 -8.56 -3.33
C VAL A 68 -3.28 -8.76 -4.80
N PHE A 69 -3.67 -7.68 -5.50
CA PHE A 69 -4.02 -7.73 -6.92
C PHE A 69 -2.84 -8.15 -7.80
N SER A 70 -1.65 -7.59 -7.53
CA SER A 70 -0.41 -7.94 -8.24
C SER A 70 -0.03 -9.40 -8.00
N LEU A 71 -0.13 -9.87 -6.75
CA LEU A 71 0.12 -11.27 -6.39
C LEU A 71 -0.86 -12.21 -7.08
N ARG A 72 -2.17 -11.90 -7.09
CA ARG A 72 -3.17 -12.70 -7.81
C ARG A 72 -2.80 -12.84 -9.29
N ASN A 73 -2.42 -11.75 -9.94
CA ASN A 73 -2.02 -11.78 -11.34
C ASN A 73 -0.74 -12.61 -11.55
N MET A 74 0.26 -12.48 -10.68
CA MET A 74 1.49 -13.29 -10.75
C MET A 74 1.19 -14.77 -10.56
N VAL A 75 0.38 -15.13 -9.55
CA VAL A 75 -0.03 -16.52 -9.29
C VAL A 75 -0.78 -17.09 -10.50
N ARG A 76 -1.70 -16.35 -11.11
CA ARG A 76 -2.40 -16.82 -12.33
C ARG A 76 -1.48 -16.99 -13.53
N LYS A 77 -0.43 -16.18 -13.65
CA LYS A 77 0.54 -16.30 -14.74
C LYS A 77 1.53 -17.44 -14.53
N LEU A 78 1.85 -17.75 -13.27
CA LEU A 78 2.83 -18.77 -12.90
C LEU A 78 2.19 -20.15 -12.65
N GLY A 79 0.90 -20.20 -12.30
CA GLY A 79 0.19 -21.42 -11.89
C GLY A 79 -0.19 -22.39 -13.00
N GLY A 80 0.00 -22.03 -14.28
CA GLY A 80 -0.30 -22.92 -15.40
C GLY A 80 -1.79 -23.24 -15.58
N ASP A 81 -2.09 -24.31 -16.33
CA ASP A 81 -3.45 -24.70 -16.72
C ASP A 81 -4.23 -25.48 -15.63
N ASP A 82 -3.62 -25.78 -14.49
CA ASP A 82 -4.22 -26.56 -13.38
C ASP A 82 -5.32 -25.77 -12.62
N ASP A 83 -5.52 -24.50 -12.98
CA ASP A 83 -6.43 -23.52 -12.36
C ASP A 83 -7.76 -23.33 -13.13
N LYS A 84 -8.07 -24.19 -14.12
CA LYS A 84 -9.30 -24.13 -14.94
C LYS A 84 -10.50 -24.82 -14.31
#